data_AF-A0A976KZK7-F1
#
_entry.id   AF-A0A976KZK7-F1
#
_cell.length_a   1.000
_cell.length_b   1.000
_cell.length_c   1.000
_cell.angle_alpha   90.00
_cell.angle_beta   90.00
_cell.angle_gamma   90.00
#
_symmetry.space_group_name_H-M   'P 1'
#
loop_
_entity.id
_entity.type
_entity.pdbx_description
1 polymer ?
#
loop_
_entity_poly.entity_id
_entity_poly.type
_entity_poly.pdbx_seq_one_letter_code
_entity_poly.pdbx_strand_id
1 'polypeptide(L)'
;MWITLLNELILKNMNKNIFIGMGMAIFLLLAIGGYFFWQLYSTQTQETVLIPAENNNQTQPSDMIVKKPNPITQTPKEGDILVATKDNTDIPVKDFYKNKRTIVYPKWGASLRDDPYYSLLYFTTDKSFLISLTGGDLHTVRFDAEKEFLSILGVTEEEACQLKVVTGVSRDASEKASGHDYGLSFCPSGKPLPKNL
;
A
#
# COMPACT_ATOMS: atom_id res chain seq x y z
N MET A 1 -9.14 37.76 24.78
CA MET A 1 -9.64 38.55 25.94
C MET A 1 -11.03 38.12 26.44
N TRP A 2 -11.82 37.34 25.67
CA TRP A 2 -13.15 36.87 26.09
C TRP A 2 -13.14 35.56 26.94
N ILE A 3 -12.11 34.72 26.80
CA ILE A 3 -12.01 33.43 27.53
C ILE A 3 -11.77 33.65 29.03
N THR A 4 -11.09 34.73 29.42
CA THR A 4 -10.78 35.03 30.83
C THR A 4 -12.01 35.48 31.63
N LEU A 5 -12.98 36.14 30.99
CA LEU A 5 -14.22 36.59 31.66
C LEU A 5 -15.22 35.44 31.91
N LEU A 6 -15.16 34.37 31.09
CA LEU A 6 -16.07 33.23 31.23
C LEU A 6 -15.69 32.31 32.40
N ASN A 7 -14.40 32.18 32.72
CA ASN A 7 -13.91 31.33 33.82
C ASN A 7 -14.29 31.85 35.21
N GLU A 8 -14.35 33.18 35.40
CA GLU A 8 -14.67 33.80 36.69
C GLU A 8 -16.15 33.63 37.08
N LEU A 9 -17.07 33.65 36.10
CA LEU A 9 -18.52 33.52 36.34
C LEU A 9 -18.94 32.07 36.67
N ILE A 10 -18.26 31.07 36.10
CA ILE A 10 -18.62 29.65 36.28
C ILE A 10 -18.21 29.14 37.67
N LEU A 11 -17.12 29.64 38.25
CA LEU A 11 -16.60 29.12 39.52
C LEU A 11 -17.37 29.61 40.76
N LYS A 12 -18.10 30.72 40.68
CA LYS A 12 -18.68 31.36 41.88
C LYS A 12 -20.00 30.76 42.38
N ASN A 13 -20.66 29.91 41.59
CA ASN A 13 -21.99 29.38 41.90
C ASN A 13 -22.07 27.84 42.03
N MET A 14 -20.94 27.13 41.92
CA MET A 14 -20.94 25.68 42.00
C MET A 14 -20.87 25.19 43.45
N ASN A 15 -21.85 24.38 43.85
CA ASN A 15 -21.85 23.67 45.11
C ASN A 15 -20.59 22.77 45.22
N LYS A 16 -19.93 22.75 46.38
CA LYS A 16 -18.68 22.01 46.64
C LYS A 16 -18.75 20.55 46.18
N ASN A 17 -19.91 19.92 46.26
CA ASN A 17 -20.14 18.54 45.82
C ASN A 17 -20.08 18.36 44.29
N ILE A 18 -20.47 19.39 43.52
CA ILE A 18 -20.44 19.37 42.04
C ILE A 18 -18.98 19.50 41.56
N PHE A 19 -18.17 20.30 42.24
CA PHE A 19 -16.75 20.45 41.91
C PHE A 19 -15.98 19.14 42.09
N ILE A 20 -16.26 18.42 43.19
CA ILE A 20 -15.68 17.10 43.47
C ILE A 20 -16.13 16.07 42.41
N GLY A 21 -17.41 16.08 42.04
CA GLY A 21 -17.94 15.17 41.01
C GLY A 21 -17.30 15.38 39.63
N MET A 22 -17.12 16.65 39.22
CA MET A 22 -16.51 16.98 37.93
C MET A 22 -15.03 16.59 37.88
N GLY A 23 -14.30 16.76 38.98
CA GLY A 23 -12.91 16.32 39.10
C GLY A 23 -12.75 14.80 38.92
N MET A 24 -13.63 14.01 39.55
CA MET A 24 -13.61 12.54 39.39
C MET A 24 -13.94 12.09 37.97
N ALA A 25 -14.90 12.74 37.30
CA ALA A 25 -15.27 12.40 35.92
C ALA A 25 -14.11 12.64 34.94
N ILE A 26 -13.39 13.76 35.08
CA ILE A 26 -12.23 14.07 34.23
C ILE A 26 -11.11 13.07 34.48
N PHE A 27 -10.83 12.71 35.74
CA PHE A 27 -9.81 11.71 36.06
C PHE A 27 -10.13 10.34 35.46
N LEU A 28 -11.39 9.91 35.52
CA LEU A 28 -11.84 8.66 34.88
C LEU A 28 -11.64 8.68 33.36
N LEU A 29 -11.97 9.79 32.70
CA LEU A 29 -11.77 9.91 31.25
C LEU A 29 -10.29 9.87 30.86
N LEU A 30 -9.40 10.50 31.65
CA LEU A 30 -7.96 10.43 31.42
C LEU A 30 -7.39 9.04 31.68
N ALA A 31 -7.86 8.34 32.70
CA ALA A 31 -7.45 6.96 32.99
C ALA A 31 -7.86 5.99 31.88
N ILE A 32 -9.10 6.10 31.40
CA ILE A 32 -9.61 5.29 30.27
C ILE A 32 -8.83 5.63 29.00
N GLY A 33 -8.69 6.92 28.68
CA GLY A 33 -7.92 7.37 27.51
C GLY A 33 -6.47 6.90 27.54
N GLY A 34 -5.80 7.01 28.69
CA GLY A 34 -4.42 6.54 28.88
C GLY A 34 -4.28 5.02 28.73
N TYR A 35 -5.25 4.25 29.22
CA TYR A 35 -5.29 2.79 29.04
C TYR A 35 -5.40 2.41 27.56
N PHE A 36 -6.32 3.02 26.82
CA PHE A 36 -6.46 2.78 25.37
C PHE A 36 -5.23 3.23 24.58
N PHE A 37 -4.63 4.37 24.96
CA PHE A 37 -3.41 4.86 24.33
C PHE A 37 -2.24 3.91 24.55
N TRP A 38 -2.06 3.40 25.78
CA TRP A 38 -1.02 2.42 26.08
C TRP A 38 -1.21 1.12 25.31
N GLN A 39 -2.46 0.64 25.19
CA GLN A 39 -2.76 -0.56 24.42
C GLN A 39 -2.38 -0.40 22.94
N LEU A 40 -2.67 0.77 22.33
CA LEU A 40 -2.31 1.06 20.94
C LEU A 40 -0.78 1.09 20.72
N TYR A 41 -0.04 1.67 21.66
CA TYR A 41 1.43 1.81 21.54
C TYR A 41 2.22 0.53 21.83
N SER A 42 1.66 -0.40 22.61
CA SER A 42 2.40 -1.61 23.02
C SER A 42 2.68 -2.61 21.90
N THR A 43 2.09 -2.44 20.71
CA THR A 43 2.16 -3.42 19.61
C THR A 43 3.33 -3.27 18.64
N GLN A 44 4.26 -2.34 18.87
CA GLN A 44 5.37 -2.09 17.95
C GLN A 44 6.74 -2.44 18.57
N THR A 45 6.98 -3.73 18.80
CA THR A 45 8.34 -4.25 19.02
C THR A 45 8.78 -4.98 17.75
N GLN A 46 9.63 -4.33 16.96
CA GLN A 46 10.32 -4.98 15.84
C GLN A 46 11.35 -5.96 16.41
N GLU A 47 11.17 -7.23 16.08
CA GLU A 47 12.17 -8.27 16.26
C GLU A 47 13.37 -7.95 15.35
N THR A 48 14.50 -7.60 15.97
CA THR A 48 15.76 -7.39 15.24
C THR A 48 16.30 -8.76 14.84
N VAL A 49 16.00 -9.18 13.60
CA VAL A 49 16.58 -10.39 13.02
C VAL A 49 18.07 -10.13 12.76
N LEU A 50 18.93 -10.69 13.61
CA LEU A 50 20.37 -10.76 13.38
C LEU A 50 20.63 -11.75 12.23
N ILE A 51 20.84 -11.24 11.02
CA ILE A 51 21.31 -12.05 9.88
C ILE A 51 22.81 -12.34 10.08
N PRO A 52 23.24 -13.61 10.11
CA PRO A 52 24.66 -13.95 10.15
C PRO A 52 25.33 -13.62 8.81
N ALA A 53 26.55 -13.08 8.89
CA ALA A 53 27.36 -12.73 7.74
C ALA A 53 27.68 -13.98 6.89
N GLU A 54 27.10 -14.07 5.70
CA GLU A 54 27.38 -15.12 4.73
C GLU A 54 28.53 -14.69 3.81
N ASN A 55 29.67 -15.36 3.99
CA ASN A 55 30.83 -15.33 3.09
C ASN A 55 30.56 -16.24 1.90
N ASN A 56 30.47 -15.69 0.69
CA ASN A 56 30.51 -16.51 -0.53
C ASN A 56 31.47 -15.94 -1.58
N ASN A 57 32.56 -16.69 -1.76
CA ASN A 57 33.45 -16.62 -2.91
C ASN A 57 32.66 -16.79 -4.22
N GLN A 58 32.84 -15.82 -5.10
CA GLN A 58 32.44 -15.84 -6.50
C GLN A 58 32.95 -17.10 -7.19
N THR A 59 32.02 -17.93 -7.67
CA THR A 59 32.30 -18.86 -8.77
C THR A 59 31.73 -18.28 -10.06
N GLN A 60 32.62 -18.27 -11.05
CA GLN A 60 32.56 -17.73 -12.39
C GLN A 60 31.36 -18.24 -13.22
N PRO A 61 30.77 -17.41 -14.11
CA PRO A 61 29.62 -17.78 -14.90
C PRO A 61 30.05 -18.66 -16.09
N SER A 62 29.60 -19.92 -16.09
CA SER A 62 29.52 -20.72 -17.31
C SER A 62 28.12 -20.53 -17.90
N ASP A 63 28.10 -20.09 -19.16
CA ASP A 63 26.96 -19.91 -20.06
C ASP A 63 25.70 -20.71 -19.67
N MET A 64 24.81 -20.08 -18.92
CA MET A 64 23.42 -20.51 -18.89
C MET A 64 22.76 -20.04 -20.19
N ILE A 65 22.57 -20.97 -21.11
CA ILE A 65 21.66 -20.81 -22.25
C ILE A 65 20.29 -20.43 -21.66
N VAL A 66 19.94 -19.15 -21.73
CA VAL A 66 18.62 -18.61 -21.37
C VAL A 66 17.60 -19.25 -22.31
N LYS A 67 17.06 -20.39 -21.90
CA LYS A 67 15.96 -21.05 -22.59
C LYS A 67 14.76 -20.12 -22.43
N LYS A 68 14.46 -19.36 -23.49
CA LYS A 68 13.28 -18.50 -23.60
C LYS A 68 12.09 -19.23 -22.98
N PRO A 69 11.47 -18.71 -21.89
CA PRO A 69 10.31 -19.33 -21.28
C PRO A 69 9.27 -19.54 -22.39
N ASN A 70 8.88 -20.80 -22.58
CA ASN A 70 7.80 -21.12 -23.50
C ASN A 70 6.56 -20.38 -22.99
N PRO A 71 5.77 -19.69 -23.85
CA PRO A 71 4.56 -19.01 -23.41
C PRO A 71 3.66 -20.09 -22.79
N ILE A 72 3.58 -20.11 -21.47
CA ILE A 72 2.74 -21.06 -20.78
C ILE A 72 1.34 -20.52 -20.96
N THR A 73 0.59 -21.07 -21.91
CA THR A 73 -0.85 -20.84 -22.00
C THR A 73 -1.47 -21.44 -20.74
N GLN A 74 -1.50 -20.68 -19.64
CA GLN A 74 -2.13 -21.12 -18.42
C GLN A 74 -3.63 -21.27 -18.70
N THR A 75 -4.13 -22.50 -18.53
CA THR A 75 -5.57 -22.73 -18.57
C THR A 75 -6.17 -22.04 -17.34
N PRO A 76 -7.22 -21.20 -17.49
CA PRO A 76 -7.86 -20.52 -16.38
C PRO A 76 -8.23 -21.52 -15.27
N LYS A 77 -7.83 -21.24 -14.03
CA LYS A 77 -8.23 -22.05 -12.88
C LYS A 77 -9.67 -21.70 -12.50
N GLU A 78 -10.36 -22.64 -11.86
CA GLU A 78 -11.71 -22.38 -11.37
C GLU A 78 -11.69 -21.19 -10.40
N GLY A 79 -12.51 -20.18 -10.69
CA GLY A 79 -12.60 -18.96 -9.90
C GLY A 79 -11.68 -17.83 -10.34
N ASP A 80 -10.89 -17.99 -11.41
CA ASP A 80 -10.18 -16.88 -12.06
C ASP A 80 -11.14 -15.97 -12.85
N ILE A 81 -10.71 -14.73 -13.07
CA ILE A 81 -11.38 -13.76 -13.95
C ILE A 81 -10.48 -13.40 -15.12
N LEU A 82 -11.08 -13.00 -16.23
CA LEU A 82 -10.36 -12.54 -17.41
C LEU A 82 -10.09 -11.03 -17.31
N VAL A 83 -8.85 -10.63 -17.55
CA VAL A 83 -8.43 -9.23 -17.59
C VAL A 83 -7.76 -8.92 -18.93
N ALA A 84 -8.18 -7.80 -19.52
CA ALA A 84 -7.70 -7.36 -20.81
C ALA A 84 -6.23 -6.89 -20.76
N THR A 85 -5.45 -7.32 -21.72
CA THR A 85 -4.06 -6.94 -21.96
C THR A 85 -3.97 -5.69 -22.85
N LYS A 86 -2.76 -5.16 -23.00
CA LYS A 86 -2.43 -4.06 -23.94
C LYS A 86 -2.84 -4.37 -25.38
N ASP A 87 -2.77 -5.64 -25.78
CA ASP A 87 -3.09 -6.11 -27.13
C ASP A 87 -4.58 -6.49 -27.29
N ASN A 88 -5.42 -6.18 -26.30
CA ASN A 88 -6.84 -6.54 -26.22
C ASN A 88 -7.11 -8.06 -26.28
N THR A 89 -6.12 -8.86 -25.87
CA THR A 89 -6.36 -10.26 -25.48
C THR A 89 -6.72 -10.32 -24.00
N ASP A 90 -7.24 -11.44 -23.53
CA ASP A 90 -7.50 -11.63 -22.11
C ASP A 90 -6.54 -12.67 -21.53
N ILE A 91 -6.05 -12.41 -20.33
CA ILE A 91 -5.32 -13.40 -19.53
C ILE A 91 -6.12 -13.73 -18.26
N PRO A 92 -6.11 -15.00 -17.81
CA PRO A 92 -6.71 -15.37 -16.54
C PRO A 92 -5.87 -14.82 -15.40
N VAL A 93 -6.54 -14.18 -14.43
CA VAL A 93 -5.96 -13.75 -13.17
C VAL A 93 -6.83 -14.21 -12.02
N LYS A 94 -6.25 -14.34 -10.83
CA LYS A 94 -7.00 -14.60 -9.60
C LYS A 94 -8.08 -13.53 -9.42
N ASP A 95 -9.29 -13.94 -9.07
CA ASP A 95 -10.40 -13.03 -8.82
C ASP A 95 -10.12 -12.12 -7.61
N PHE A 96 -9.58 -10.95 -7.91
CA PHE A 96 -9.21 -9.96 -6.92
C PHE A 96 -10.44 -9.29 -6.27
N TYR A 97 -11.65 -9.39 -6.84
CA TYR A 97 -12.86 -8.90 -6.19
C TYR A 97 -13.24 -9.71 -4.95
N LYS A 98 -12.76 -10.96 -4.86
CA LYS A 98 -12.98 -11.85 -3.70
C LYS A 98 -11.93 -11.66 -2.60
N ASN A 99 -10.90 -10.84 -2.81
CA ASN A 99 -9.90 -10.58 -1.79
C ASN A 99 -10.50 -9.71 -0.67
N LYS A 100 -10.35 -10.15 0.59
CA LYS A 100 -10.90 -9.45 1.77
C LYS A 100 -10.39 -8.02 1.94
N ARG A 101 -9.22 -7.69 1.37
CA ARG A 101 -8.63 -6.35 1.42
C ARG A 101 -9.12 -5.45 0.28
N THR A 102 -9.85 -5.99 -0.69
CA THR A 102 -10.32 -5.24 -1.84
C THR A 102 -11.62 -4.50 -1.53
N ILE A 103 -11.63 -3.20 -1.82
CA ILE A 103 -12.82 -2.35 -1.73
C ILE A 103 -13.36 -2.17 -3.14
N VAL A 104 -14.57 -2.68 -3.39
CA VAL A 104 -15.21 -2.60 -4.70
C VAL A 104 -16.05 -1.35 -4.81
N TYR A 105 -15.87 -0.64 -5.91
CA TYR A 105 -16.67 0.52 -6.24
C TYR A 105 -17.42 0.33 -7.57
N PRO A 106 -18.74 0.11 -7.54
CA PRO A 106 -19.51 -0.36 -8.70
C PRO A 106 -19.41 0.46 -9.99
N LYS A 107 -19.06 1.76 -9.89
CA LYS A 107 -19.03 2.66 -11.05
C LYS A 107 -17.63 2.91 -11.62
N TRP A 108 -16.57 2.70 -10.83
CA TRP A 108 -15.22 3.13 -11.21
C TRP A 108 -14.18 2.02 -11.15
N GLY A 109 -14.37 1.02 -10.27
CA GLY A 109 -13.53 -0.17 -10.26
C GLY A 109 -13.30 -0.72 -8.85
N ALA A 110 -12.05 -0.94 -8.48
CA ALA A 110 -11.71 -1.51 -7.17
C ALA A 110 -10.40 -0.95 -6.63
N SER A 111 -10.34 -0.71 -5.32
CA SER A 111 -9.08 -0.53 -4.60
C SER A 111 -8.61 -1.89 -4.10
N LEU A 112 -7.50 -2.37 -4.67
CA LEU A 112 -6.87 -3.66 -4.35
C LEU A 112 -6.04 -3.57 -3.08
N ARG A 113 -5.40 -2.41 -2.88
CA ARG A 113 -4.58 -2.05 -1.73
C ARG A 113 -4.62 -0.53 -1.55
N ASP A 114 -4.78 -0.08 -0.32
CA ASP A 114 -4.69 1.32 0.07
C ASP A 114 -3.82 1.40 1.33
N ASP A 115 -2.59 1.86 1.18
CA ASP A 115 -1.55 1.90 2.21
C ASP A 115 -0.95 3.32 2.28
N PRO A 116 -0.39 3.77 3.41
CA PRO A 116 0.24 5.08 3.49
C PRO A 116 1.33 5.35 2.43
N TYR A 117 2.03 4.31 1.98
CA TYR A 117 3.16 4.45 1.06
C TYR A 117 2.79 4.22 -0.41
N TYR A 118 1.73 3.47 -0.69
CA TYR A 118 1.25 3.27 -2.06
C TYR A 118 -0.21 2.80 -2.11
N SER A 119 -0.84 2.95 -3.27
CA SER A 119 -2.14 2.34 -3.56
C SER A 119 -2.14 1.56 -4.88
N LEU A 120 -2.95 0.52 -4.93
CA LEU A 120 -3.19 -0.33 -6.09
C LEU A 120 -4.67 -0.23 -6.46
N LEU A 121 -4.96 0.32 -7.62
CA LEU A 121 -6.32 0.55 -8.12
C LEU A 121 -6.52 -0.21 -9.42
N TYR A 122 -7.73 -0.72 -9.64
CA TYR A 122 -8.19 -1.24 -10.91
C TYR A 122 -9.35 -0.40 -11.42
N PHE A 123 -9.29 0.03 -12.68
CA PHE A 123 -10.32 0.83 -13.33
C PHE A 123 -11.12 -0.03 -14.32
N THR A 124 -12.45 -0.10 -14.11
CA THR A 124 -13.31 -0.97 -14.93
C THR A 124 -13.58 -0.42 -16.33
N THR A 125 -13.40 0.88 -16.54
CA THR A 125 -13.73 1.58 -17.80
C THR A 125 -12.76 1.22 -18.92
N ASP A 126 -11.46 1.23 -18.63
CA ASP A 126 -10.37 0.99 -19.58
C ASP A 126 -9.59 -0.30 -19.28
N LYS A 127 -9.98 -1.02 -18.21
CA LYS A 127 -9.38 -2.27 -17.76
C LYS A 127 -7.91 -2.09 -17.38
N SER A 128 -7.56 -0.94 -16.82
CA SER A 128 -6.19 -0.63 -16.41
C SER A 128 -5.99 -0.75 -14.91
N PHE A 129 -4.73 -0.93 -14.52
CA PHE A 129 -4.28 -0.85 -13.14
C PHE A 129 -3.45 0.42 -12.94
N LEU A 130 -3.58 1.02 -11.77
CA LEU A 130 -2.75 2.13 -11.33
C LEU A 130 -2.05 1.73 -10.03
N ILE A 131 -0.72 1.82 -10.05
CA ILE A 131 0.13 1.78 -8.88
C ILE A 131 0.54 3.22 -8.58
N SER A 132 0.06 3.79 -7.47
CA SER A 132 0.40 5.16 -7.07
C SER A 132 1.34 5.10 -5.87
N LEU A 133 2.57 5.58 -6.01
CA LEU A 133 3.57 5.66 -4.95
C LEU A 133 3.42 6.99 -4.21
N THR A 134 3.08 6.95 -2.92
CA THR A 134 2.62 8.12 -2.13
C THR A 134 3.58 8.55 -1.03
N GLY A 135 4.63 7.79 -0.73
CA GLY A 135 5.68 8.21 0.20
C GLY A 135 6.74 7.15 0.45
N GLY A 136 7.63 7.40 1.40
CA GLY A 136 8.73 6.48 1.76
C GLY A 136 9.91 6.51 0.77
N ASP A 137 10.82 5.55 0.90
CA ASP A 137 11.88 5.30 -0.09
C ASP A 137 11.23 4.74 -1.36
N LEU A 138 11.17 5.55 -2.44
CA LEU A 138 10.34 5.23 -3.59
C LEU A 138 10.81 3.97 -4.35
N HIS A 139 12.09 3.60 -4.25
CA HIS A 139 12.62 2.38 -4.85
C HIS A 139 12.10 1.14 -4.10
N THR A 140 12.20 1.16 -2.78
CA THR A 140 11.70 0.08 -1.91
C THR A 140 10.18 -0.04 -2.03
N VAL A 141 9.46 1.08 -1.96
CA VAL A 141 7.99 1.11 -2.03
C VAL A 141 7.49 0.63 -3.39
N ARG A 142 8.17 0.98 -4.49
CA ARG A 142 7.83 0.43 -5.81
C ARG A 142 8.01 -1.08 -5.85
N PHE A 143 9.13 -1.60 -5.35
CA PHE A 143 9.40 -3.03 -5.33
C PHE A 143 8.33 -3.79 -4.52
N ASP A 144 7.96 -3.28 -3.36
CA ASP A 144 6.93 -3.88 -2.51
C ASP A 144 5.54 -3.84 -3.17
N ALA A 145 5.17 -2.71 -3.77
CA ALA A 145 3.91 -2.54 -4.49
C ALA A 145 3.79 -3.50 -5.68
N GLU A 146 4.88 -3.68 -6.44
CA GLU A 146 4.95 -4.59 -7.59
C GLU A 146 4.83 -6.05 -7.15
N LYS A 147 5.53 -6.44 -6.08
CA LYS A 147 5.42 -7.79 -5.50
C LYS A 147 4.00 -8.08 -5.01
N GLU A 148 3.37 -7.12 -4.33
CA GLU A 148 2.00 -7.28 -3.87
C GLU A 148 1.01 -7.32 -5.04
N PHE A 149 1.22 -6.52 -6.09
CA PHE A 149 0.45 -6.57 -7.33
C PHE A 149 0.46 -7.97 -7.95
N LEU A 150 1.64 -8.56 -8.17
CA LEU A 150 1.78 -9.93 -8.68
C LEU A 150 1.06 -10.95 -7.78
N SER A 151 1.22 -10.81 -6.47
CA SER A 151 0.60 -11.73 -5.51
C SER A 151 -0.94 -11.63 -5.47
N ILE A 152 -1.51 -10.44 -5.61
CA ILE A 152 -2.97 -10.23 -5.62
C ILE A 152 -3.57 -10.84 -6.88
N LEU A 153 -2.95 -10.59 -8.03
CA LEU A 153 -3.44 -11.08 -9.33
C LEU A 153 -3.08 -12.56 -9.57
N GLY A 154 -2.10 -13.10 -8.85
CA GLY A 154 -1.63 -14.48 -9.04
C GLY A 154 -0.98 -14.70 -10.41
N VAL A 155 -0.29 -13.67 -10.93
CA VAL A 155 0.37 -13.69 -12.24
C VAL A 155 1.89 -13.65 -12.09
N THR A 156 2.60 -14.12 -13.13
CA THR A 156 4.04 -13.96 -13.28
C THR A 156 4.42 -12.54 -13.72
N GLU A 157 5.70 -12.20 -13.63
CA GLU A 157 6.22 -10.92 -14.15
C GLU A 157 5.95 -10.78 -15.66
N GLU A 158 6.14 -11.85 -16.43
CA GLU A 158 5.92 -11.85 -17.89
C GLU A 158 4.44 -11.63 -18.27
N GLU A 159 3.52 -12.22 -17.51
CA GLU A 159 2.08 -12.01 -17.68
C GLU A 159 1.68 -10.59 -17.27
N ALA A 160 2.21 -10.09 -16.15
CA ALA A 160 1.99 -8.72 -15.70
C ALA A 160 2.45 -7.68 -16.74
N CYS A 161 3.52 -7.97 -17.49
CA CYS A 161 3.97 -7.08 -18.56
C CYS A 161 2.98 -6.93 -19.72
N GLN A 162 2.06 -7.88 -19.89
CA GLN A 162 1.00 -7.81 -20.90
C GLN A 162 -0.17 -6.92 -20.44
N LEU A 163 -0.35 -6.74 -19.13
CA LEU A 163 -1.44 -5.95 -18.56
C LEU A 163 -1.26 -4.45 -18.78
N LYS A 164 -2.38 -3.72 -18.82
CA LYS A 164 -2.39 -2.24 -18.86
C LYS A 164 -2.11 -1.69 -17.46
N VAL A 165 -0.85 -1.48 -17.12
CA VAL A 165 -0.43 -0.98 -15.80
C VAL A 165 0.27 0.37 -15.94
N VAL A 166 -0.20 1.35 -15.18
CA VAL A 166 0.45 2.65 -14.99
C VAL A 166 1.05 2.68 -13.60
N THR A 167 2.30 3.10 -13.48
CA THR A 167 2.95 3.33 -12.18
C THR A 167 3.36 4.78 -12.07
N GLY A 168 2.72 5.52 -11.16
CA GLY A 168 2.93 6.95 -10.96
C GLY A 168 3.42 7.27 -9.56
N VAL A 169 4.06 8.43 -9.41
CA VAL A 169 4.48 8.98 -8.12
C VAL A 169 3.58 10.17 -7.79
N SER A 170 3.03 10.20 -6.58
CA SER A 170 2.27 11.35 -6.08
C SER A 170 3.18 12.56 -5.98
N ARG A 171 2.64 13.75 -6.28
CA ARG A 171 3.36 15.01 -6.14
C ARG A 171 3.88 15.24 -4.72
N ASP A 172 3.12 14.80 -3.72
CA ASP A 172 3.48 14.94 -2.31
C ASP A 172 4.67 14.04 -1.92
N ALA A 173 4.83 12.90 -2.60
CA ALA A 173 5.96 12.00 -2.39
C ALA A 173 7.24 12.53 -3.06
N SER A 174 7.12 12.98 -4.31
CA SER A 174 8.21 13.64 -5.02
C SER A 174 7.70 14.43 -6.21
N GLU A 175 7.81 15.75 -6.14
CA GLU A 175 7.51 16.64 -7.26
C GLU A 175 8.36 16.30 -8.49
N LYS A 176 9.63 15.94 -8.28
CA LYS A 176 10.60 15.60 -9.35
C LYS A 176 10.22 14.32 -10.10
N ALA A 177 9.60 13.36 -9.42
CA ALA A 177 9.20 12.09 -10.02
C ALA A 177 7.73 12.09 -10.47
N SER A 178 6.93 13.06 -10.03
CA SER A 178 5.50 13.12 -10.35
C SER A 178 5.22 13.41 -11.83
N GLY A 179 4.03 13.02 -12.29
CA GLY A 179 3.57 13.29 -13.66
C GLY A 179 4.13 12.35 -14.74
N HIS A 180 4.81 11.28 -14.33
CA HIS A 180 5.36 10.28 -15.25
C HIS A 180 4.75 8.89 -15.01
N ASP A 181 4.58 8.13 -16.10
CA ASP A 181 4.35 6.68 -16.04
C ASP A 181 5.70 5.95 -16.11
N TYR A 182 6.00 5.25 -15.03
CA TYR A 182 7.20 4.43 -14.86
C TYR A 182 7.00 2.96 -15.24
N GLY A 183 5.75 2.51 -15.42
CA GLY A 183 5.41 1.10 -15.62
C GLY A 183 5.93 0.19 -14.50
N LEU A 184 5.88 -1.12 -14.73
CA LEU A 184 6.46 -2.13 -13.82
C LEU A 184 7.97 -2.24 -14.05
N SER A 185 8.78 -2.30 -12.98
CA SER A 185 10.24 -2.21 -13.04
C SER A 185 10.89 -3.39 -13.75
N PHE A 186 10.31 -4.58 -13.64
CA PHE A 186 10.76 -5.80 -14.29
C PHE A 186 10.34 -5.90 -15.77
N CYS A 187 9.47 -5.02 -16.25
CA CYS A 187 9.06 -5.05 -17.65
C CYS A 187 10.05 -4.30 -18.55
N PRO A 188 10.24 -4.73 -19.82
CA PRO A 188 11.10 -4.03 -20.77
C PRO A 188 10.70 -2.57 -21.02
N SER A 189 9.43 -2.23 -20.84
CA SER A 189 8.90 -0.87 -20.95
C SER A 189 9.02 -0.04 -19.65
N GLY A 190 9.45 -0.67 -18.56
CA GLY A 190 9.62 -0.03 -17.26
C GLY A 190 10.74 1.01 -17.29
N LYS A 191 10.48 2.17 -16.69
CA LYS A 191 11.48 3.24 -16.56
C LYS A 191 12.02 3.27 -15.13
N PRO A 192 13.34 3.47 -14.94
CA PRO A 192 13.90 3.60 -13.62
C PRO A 192 13.41 4.87 -12.92
N LEU A 193 13.24 4.80 -11.61
CA LEU A 193 13.02 5.98 -10.78
C LEU A 193 14.34 6.77 -10.64
N PRO A 194 14.31 8.11 -10.51
CA PRO A 194 15.48 8.90 -10.16
C PRO A 194 16.18 8.40 -8.88
N LYS A 195 17.52 8.42 -8.83
CA LYS A 195 18.33 7.78 -7.78
C LYS A 195 18.25 8.41 -6.38
N ASN A 196 17.75 9.63 -6.26
CA ASN A 196 17.74 10.40 -5.00
C ASN A 196 16.29 10.75 -4.63
N LEU A 197 15.50 9.73 -4.30
CA LEU A 197 14.05 9.82 -4.12
C LEU A 197 13.60 9.10 -2.86
#